data_AF-A0ABD3Q5V9-F1
#
_entry.id   AF-A0ABD3Q5V9-F1
#
_cell.length_a   1.000
_cell.length_b   1.000
_cell.length_c   1.000
_cell.angle_alpha   90.00
_cell.angle_beta   90.00
_cell.angle_gamma   90.00
#
_symmetry.space_group_name_H-M   'P 1'
#
loop_
_entity.id
_entity.type
_entity.pdbx_description
1 polymer ?
#
loop_
_entity_poly.entity_id
_entity_poly.type
_entity_poly.pdbx_seq_one_letter_code
_entity_poly.pdbx_strand_id
1 'polypeptide(L)'
;MKITRLLFLCLVPLFYCQILAAQRDASPASATNPSSCHDASFVASSGNNFRGDGECGATFNDDGGGGIDVDTRDVILRFLDCTTKRDEIVEEDDRPFHIQGWRWHSMSLIRDSRRLERLSRHLANITKDRDDEESSFGFEALERAANYVINFNMAGLFRIQSVFLNFLRKHLCDEESLGLFSEGENYAAEADAFRKLIDAIDKGRDRSEHVGRQLYDSANASSKSSESFQNKQRLLGEVARSSRRLVDLLASMRKLQETLIVPAISRVIPSKVQKSFNSKVLLSLGLLESRLHLVGMYDTVWESEIEAEKVKFEKEIPYVARMMIERWRQSLYIPKAGALDYGLSI
;
A
#
# COMPACT_ATOMS: atom_id res chain seq x y z
N MET A 1 -6.97 -7.68 34.96
CA MET A 1 -7.31 -8.75 33.98
C MET A 1 -8.79 -8.83 33.55
N LYS A 2 -9.67 -7.85 33.82
CA LYS A 2 -11.10 -7.90 33.41
C LYS A 2 -11.45 -7.08 32.15
N ILE A 3 -10.57 -6.18 31.69
CA ILE A 3 -10.80 -5.32 30.50
C ILE A 3 -10.53 -6.06 29.17
N THR A 4 -9.69 -7.10 29.19
CA THR A 4 -9.34 -7.87 27.98
C THR A 4 -10.50 -8.71 27.44
N ARG A 5 -11.44 -9.14 28.29
CA ARG A 5 -12.65 -9.89 27.88
C ARG A 5 -13.74 -8.99 27.27
N LEU A 6 -13.83 -7.72 27.69
CA LEU A 6 -14.82 -6.78 27.14
C LEU A 6 -14.46 -6.33 25.72
N LEU A 7 -13.16 -6.11 25.42
CA LEU A 7 -12.70 -5.76 24.07
C LEU A 7 -12.83 -6.92 23.08
N PHE A 8 -12.76 -8.17 23.56
CA PHE A 8 -13.00 -9.37 22.76
C PHE A 8 -14.48 -9.53 22.41
N LEU A 9 -15.38 -9.11 23.30
CA LEU A 9 -16.83 -9.20 23.10
C LEU A 9 -17.43 -8.03 22.29
N CYS A 10 -16.75 -6.88 22.18
CA CYS A 10 -17.27 -5.76 21.36
C CYS A 10 -16.77 -5.76 19.90
N LEU A 11 -15.57 -6.28 19.63
CA LEU A 11 -14.96 -6.19 18.30
C LEU A 11 -15.19 -7.44 17.43
N VAL A 12 -15.32 -8.61 18.05
CA VAL A 12 -15.65 -9.84 17.32
C VAL A 12 -17.04 -9.77 16.69
N PRO A 13 -18.10 -9.29 17.36
CA PRO A 13 -19.42 -9.16 16.73
C PRO A 13 -19.46 -8.07 15.66
N LEU A 14 -18.66 -7.01 15.72
CA LEU A 14 -18.66 -5.98 14.66
C LEU A 14 -17.99 -6.48 13.38
N PHE A 15 -16.90 -7.23 13.49
CA PHE A 15 -16.31 -7.94 12.35
C PHE A 15 -17.21 -9.09 11.87
N TYR A 16 -17.86 -9.82 12.78
CA TYR A 16 -18.80 -10.89 12.44
C TYR A 16 -20.10 -10.34 11.82
N CYS A 17 -20.58 -9.17 12.23
CA CYS A 17 -21.74 -8.50 11.64
C CYS A 17 -21.44 -7.94 10.25
N GLN A 18 -20.21 -7.47 9.97
CA GLN A 18 -19.82 -7.11 8.60
C GLN A 18 -19.66 -8.34 7.70
N ILE A 19 -19.16 -9.46 8.24
CA ILE A 19 -19.09 -10.75 7.53
C ILE A 19 -20.50 -11.34 7.29
N LEU A 20 -21.40 -11.26 8.26
CA LEU A 20 -22.79 -11.72 8.14
C LEU A 20 -23.65 -10.79 7.26
N ALA A 21 -23.44 -9.48 7.30
CA ALA A 21 -24.09 -8.54 6.39
C ALA A 21 -23.68 -8.81 4.93
N ALA A 22 -22.38 -9.05 4.69
CA ALA A 22 -21.89 -9.44 3.37
C ALA A 22 -22.39 -10.82 2.88
N GLN A 23 -22.80 -11.72 3.79
CA GLN A 23 -23.42 -13.01 3.46
C GLN A 23 -24.95 -12.92 3.25
N ARG A 24 -25.61 -11.89 3.78
CA ARG A 24 -27.08 -11.72 3.67
C ARG A 24 -27.49 -11.17 2.31
N ASP A 25 -26.62 -10.43 1.63
CA ASP A 25 -26.80 -9.92 0.25
C ASP A 25 -26.47 -10.97 -0.84
N ALA A 26 -26.54 -12.27 -0.50
CA ALA A 26 -26.28 -13.39 -1.40
C ALA A 26 -27.52 -14.27 -1.68
N SER A 27 -28.72 -13.85 -1.29
CA SER A 27 -29.98 -14.50 -1.70
C SER A 27 -30.60 -13.79 -2.92
N PRO A 28 -31.08 -14.53 -3.93
CA PRO A 28 -31.71 -13.92 -5.10
C PRO A 28 -33.16 -13.58 -4.78
N ALA A 29 -33.53 -12.31 -4.93
CA ALA A 29 -34.93 -11.88 -4.94
C ALA A 29 -35.30 -11.39 -6.34
N SER A 30 -36.41 -11.93 -6.81
CA SER A 30 -37.07 -11.76 -8.09
C SER A 30 -37.56 -10.33 -8.35
N ALA A 31 -37.64 -10.01 -9.64
CA ALA A 31 -38.09 -8.78 -10.27
C ALA A 31 -39.50 -8.29 -9.87
N THR A 32 -39.68 -6.95 -9.87
CA THR A 32 -40.78 -6.22 -10.54
C THR A 32 -40.50 -4.70 -10.55
N ASN A 33 -40.61 -4.07 -11.73
CA ASN A 33 -40.70 -2.61 -12.02
C ASN A 33 -42.20 -2.14 -11.93
N PRO A 34 -42.63 -0.85 -12.21
CA PRO A 34 -41.95 0.36 -12.74
C PRO A 34 -42.36 1.77 -12.16
N SER A 35 -41.71 2.82 -12.72
CA SER A 35 -42.13 4.26 -12.86
C SER A 35 -41.88 5.20 -11.65
N SER A 36 -41.59 6.50 -11.77
CA SER A 36 -41.79 7.50 -12.83
C SER A 36 -40.79 8.68 -12.73
N CYS A 37 -40.66 9.43 -13.83
CA CYS A 37 -39.83 10.61 -14.10
C CYS A 37 -40.04 11.83 -13.17
N HIS A 38 -39.01 12.66 -12.99
CA HIS A 38 -39.10 14.13 -13.13
C HIS A 38 -37.72 14.80 -13.28
N ASP A 39 -37.67 15.75 -14.21
CA ASP A 39 -36.55 16.59 -14.62
C ASP A 39 -35.96 17.49 -13.52
N ALA A 40 -34.64 17.72 -13.59
CA ALA A 40 -34.05 19.01 -13.25
C ALA A 40 -32.72 19.21 -13.99
N SER A 41 -32.73 20.15 -14.92
CA SER A 41 -31.57 20.74 -15.58
C SER A 41 -30.62 21.40 -14.58
N PHE A 42 -29.31 21.14 -14.66
CA PHE A 42 -28.31 22.00 -14.04
C PHE A 42 -27.10 22.24 -14.95
N VAL A 43 -26.64 23.49 -14.89
CA VAL A 43 -25.76 24.19 -15.83
C VAL A 43 -24.30 23.80 -15.62
N ALA A 44 -23.61 23.56 -16.73
CA ALA A 44 -22.17 23.38 -16.81
C ALA A 44 -21.43 24.68 -16.43
N SER A 45 -20.51 24.58 -15.48
CA SER A 45 -19.47 25.59 -15.24
C SER A 45 -18.10 24.98 -15.45
N SER A 46 -17.48 25.43 -16.53
CA SER A 46 -16.08 25.25 -16.88
C SER A 46 -15.14 25.89 -15.86
N GLY A 47 -13.97 25.29 -15.72
CA GLY A 47 -12.75 26.02 -15.36
C GLY A 47 -12.03 25.47 -14.14
N ASN A 48 -10.91 24.78 -14.36
CA ASN A 48 -9.67 25.24 -13.73
C ASN A 48 -8.43 24.71 -14.44
N ASN A 49 -7.62 25.67 -14.85
CA ASN A 49 -6.26 25.52 -15.34
C ASN A 49 -5.38 24.91 -14.25
N PHE A 50 -4.83 23.73 -14.50
CA PHE A 50 -3.68 23.22 -13.75
C PHE A 50 -2.41 23.53 -14.56
N ARG A 51 -1.79 24.68 -14.26
CA ARG A 51 -0.38 24.93 -14.61
C ARG A 51 0.47 24.20 -13.58
N GLY A 52 0.95 23.02 -13.94
CA GLY A 52 2.04 22.34 -13.25
C GLY A 52 3.31 22.52 -14.08
N ASP A 53 4.07 23.56 -13.78
CA ASP A 53 5.44 23.69 -14.25
C ASP A 53 6.30 22.65 -13.52
N GLY A 54 6.96 21.76 -14.27
CA GLY A 54 7.87 20.75 -13.74
C GLY A 54 7.95 19.47 -14.56
N GLU A 55 8.14 19.58 -15.88
CA GLU A 55 8.53 18.45 -16.73
C GLU A 55 9.93 17.94 -16.32
N CYS A 56 9.98 17.07 -15.31
CA CYS A 56 11.02 16.07 -15.23
C CYS A 56 10.63 14.94 -16.19
N GLY A 57 11.09 15.04 -17.43
CA GLY A 57 11.09 13.94 -18.40
C GLY A 57 11.99 12.80 -17.91
N ALA A 58 11.51 12.06 -16.90
CA ALA A 58 12.09 10.80 -16.49
C ALA A 58 11.73 9.78 -17.58
N THR A 59 12.62 9.62 -18.54
CA THR A 59 12.64 8.46 -19.41
C THR A 59 12.66 7.22 -18.52
N PHE A 60 11.72 6.29 -18.74
CA PHE A 60 11.55 5.04 -17.99
C PHE A 60 12.68 4.02 -18.24
N ASN A 61 13.86 4.49 -18.66
CA ASN A 61 15.05 3.66 -18.82
C ASN A 61 15.76 3.58 -17.47
N ASP A 62 15.16 2.85 -16.53
CA ASP A 62 15.72 2.64 -15.19
C ASP A 62 16.45 1.28 -15.16
N ASP A 63 17.78 1.32 -15.25
CA ASP A 63 18.74 0.20 -15.32
C ASP A 63 18.70 -0.77 -14.10
N GLY A 64 17.77 -0.60 -13.16
CA GLY A 64 17.57 -1.54 -12.05
C GLY A 64 16.11 -1.78 -11.66
N GLY A 65 15.16 -1.17 -12.39
CA GLY A 65 13.82 -0.91 -11.89
C GLY A 65 12.74 -1.91 -12.27
N GLY A 66 13.03 -3.06 -12.91
CA GLY A 66 12.00 -3.99 -13.40
C GLY A 66 10.84 -3.29 -14.10
N GLY A 67 11.18 -2.37 -15.01
CA GLY A 67 10.22 -1.75 -15.90
C GLY A 67 9.54 -2.80 -16.77
N ILE A 68 8.31 -2.50 -17.17
CA ILE A 68 7.68 -3.17 -18.31
C ILE A 68 8.21 -2.54 -19.60
N ASP A 69 8.30 -3.33 -20.67
CA ASP A 69 8.64 -2.79 -21.98
C ASP A 69 7.53 -1.87 -22.50
N VAL A 70 7.89 -0.98 -23.43
CA VAL A 70 7.00 0.04 -23.97
C VAL A 70 5.79 -0.59 -24.66
N ASP A 71 5.97 -1.67 -25.41
CA ASP A 71 4.89 -2.35 -26.12
C ASP A 71 3.86 -2.93 -25.13
N THR A 72 4.32 -3.59 -24.06
CA THR A 72 3.46 -4.08 -22.97
C THR A 72 2.67 -2.93 -22.33
N ARG A 73 3.33 -1.80 -22.06
CA ARG A 73 2.68 -0.62 -21.50
C ARG A 73 1.60 -0.06 -22.42
N ASP A 74 1.90 0.05 -23.71
CA ASP A 74 1.02 0.64 -24.71
C ASP A 74 -0.19 -0.25 -25.02
N VAL A 75 -0.06 -1.57 -24.91
CA VAL A 75 -1.21 -2.49 -24.95
C VAL A 75 -2.15 -2.21 -23.77
N ILE A 76 -1.63 -2.09 -22.55
CA ILE A 76 -2.46 -1.83 -21.36
C ILE A 76 -3.10 -0.45 -21.42
N LEU A 77 -2.37 0.57 -21.85
CA LEU A 77 -2.93 1.92 -22.00
C LEU A 77 -4.06 1.96 -23.04
N ARG A 78 -3.89 1.29 -24.18
CA ARG A 78 -4.97 1.16 -25.17
C ARG A 78 -6.18 0.44 -24.61
N PHE A 79 -5.99 -0.62 -23.83
CA PHE A 79 -7.09 -1.30 -23.13
C PHE A 79 -7.85 -0.34 -22.19
N LEU A 80 -7.13 0.51 -21.46
CA LEU A 80 -7.72 1.52 -20.57
C LEU A 80 -8.42 2.66 -21.33
N ASP A 81 -7.91 3.04 -22.52
CA ASP A 81 -8.41 4.14 -23.35
C ASP A 81 -9.60 3.76 -24.25
N CYS A 82 -9.60 2.56 -24.84
CA CYS A 82 -10.62 2.14 -25.83
C CYS A 82 -12.04 2.13 -25.25
N THR A 83 -12.15 2.18 -23.95
CA THR A 83 -13.27 1.58 -23.27
C THR A 83 -14.07 2.61 -22.44
N THR A 84 -13.68 3.89 -22.51
CA THR A 84 -14.48 5.08 -22.14
C THR A 84 -15.69 5.28 -23.06
N LYS A 85 -15.68 4.71 -24.27
CA LYS A 85 -16.81 4.82 -25.22
C LYS A 85 -18.06 4.01 -24.81
N ARG A 86 -17.92 3.06 -23.90
CA ARG A 86 -19.02 2.18 -23.45
C ARG A 86 -19.79 2.74 -22.25
N ASP A 87 -19.31 3.83 -21.65
CA ASP A 87 -19.84 4.40 -20.41
C ASP A 87 -21.03 5.36 -20.65
N GLU A 88 -21.46 5.58 -21.90
CA GLU A 88 -22.65 6.40 -22.20
C GLU A 88 -24.00 5.75 -21.79
N ILE A 89 -24.02 4.49 -21.32
CA ILE A 89 -25.27 3.74 -21.01
C ILE A 89 -25.31 3.19 -19.57
N VAL A 90 -24.24 3.28 -18.79
CA VAL A 90 -24.21 2.77 -17.41
C VAL A 90 -24.18 3.95 -16.44
N GLU A 91 -25.20 4.06 -15.58
CA GLU A 91 -25.27 5.08 -14.53
C GLU A 91 -23.92 5.22 -13.81
N GLU A 92 -23.48 6.47 -13.71
CA GLU A 92 -22.10 6.98 -13.58
C GLU A 92 -21.37 6.63 -12.27
N ASP A 93 -21.88 5.72 -11.42
CA ASP A 93 -21.43 5.60 -10.03
C ASP A 93 -20.75 4.26 -9.63
N ASP A 94 -20.80 3.20 -10.44
CA ASP A 94 -20.75 1.86 -9.81
C ASP A 94 -19.44 1.05 -9.88
N ARG A 95 -18.29 1.66 -10.25
CA ARG A 95 -17.01 0.92 -10.21
C ARG A 95 -15.82 1.59 -9.50
N PRO A 96 -15.99 2.10 -8.26
CA PRO A 96 -14.87 2.59 -7.49
C PRO A 96 -13.86 1.47 -7.14
N PHE A 97 -12.58 1.83 -7.08
CA PHE A 97 -11.54 0.95 -6.52
C PHE A 97 -11.69 0.85 -5.00
N HIS A 98 -11.86 -0.37 -4.48
CA HIS A 98 -12.10 -0.62 -3.06
C HIS A 98 -10.90 -1.21 -2.30
N ILE A 99 -9.82 -1.63 -2.97
CA ILE A 99 -8.67 -2.31 -2.31
C ILE A 99 -7.68 -1.27 -1.74
N GLN A 100 -8.18 -0.31 -0.96
CA GLN A 100 -7.41 0.84 -0.47
C GLN A 100 -6.39 0.49 0.62
N GLY A 101 -6.65 -0.56 1.41
CA GLY A 101 -5.74 -0.96 2.49
C GLY A 101 -4.33 -1.29 1.98
N TRP A 102 -4.23 -1.97 0.82
CA TRP A 102 -2.95 -2.27 0.17
C TRP A 102 -2.17 -1.00 -0.23
N ARG A 103 -2.88 0.00 -0.76
CA ARG A 103 -2.32 1.32 -1.15
C ARG A 103 -1.73 2.03 0.06
N TRP A 104 -2.49 2.16 1.14
CA TRP A 104 -2.01 2.84 2.36
C TRP A 104 -0.90 2.08 3.07
N HIS A 105 -0.90 0.74 3.02
CA HIS A 105 0.21 -0.05 3.55
C HIS A 105 1.51 0.24 2.79
N SER A 106 1.45 0.26 1.45
CA SER A 106 2.61 0.59 0.62
C SER A 106 3.15 1.99 0.92
N MET A 107 2.26 2.97 1.10
CA MET A 107 2.66 4.32 1.53
C MET A 107 3.32 4.30 2.91
N SER A 108 2.75 3.56 3.87
CA SER A 108 3.29 3.46 5.24
C SER A 108 4.68 2.86 5.27
N LEU A 109 4.94 1.81 4.47
CA LEU A 109 6.26 1.23 4.37
C LEU A 109 7.28 2.22 3.76
N ILE A 110 6.89 2.96 2.72
CA ILE A 110 7.74 4.01 2.14
C ILE A 110 8.09 5.07 3.19
N ARG A 111 7.09 5.55 3.94
CA ARG A 111 7.29 6.53 5.02
C ARG A 111 8.23 6.00 6.09
N ASP A 112 8.00 4.79 6.59
CA ASP A 112 8.81 4.22 7.68
C ASP A 112 10.24 3.89 7.22
N SER A 113 10.43 3.52 5.95
CA SER A 113 11.76 3.36 5.35
C SER A 113 12.54 4.68 5.29
N ARG A 114 11.87 5.81 4.98
CA ARG A 114 12.48 7.15 5.04
C ARG A 114 12.83 7.56 6.47
N ARG A 115 11.99 7.20 7.45
CA ARG A 115 12.30 7.45 8.87
C ARG A 115 13.54 6.67 9.31
N LEU A 116 13.67 5.42 8.89
CA LEU A 116 14.86 4.60 9.15
C LEU A 116 16.12 5.18 8.50
N GLU A 117 16.02 5.67 7.25
CA GLU A 117 17.10 6.40 6.57
C GLU A 117 17.53 7.63 7.39
N ARG A 118 16.59 8.45 7.87
CA ARG A 118 16.91 9.62 8.71
C ARG A 118 17.57 9.24 10.02
N LEU A 119 17.05 8.22 10.71
CA LEU A 119 17.63 7.71 11.96
C LEU A 119 19.08 7.25 11.75
N SER A 120 19.36 6.46 10.72
CA SER A 120 20.71 5.98 10.43
C SER A 120 21.69 7.13 10.14
N ARG A 121 21.27 8.18 9.42
CA ARG A 121 22.09 9.37 9.17
C ARG A 121 22.32 10.20 10.42
N HIS A 122 21.29 10.35 11.26
CA HIS A 122 21.38 11.06 12.52
C HIS A 122 22.42 10.39 13.44
N LEU A 123 22.33 9.07 13.60
CA LEU A 123 23.33 8.30 14.35
C LEU A 123 24.72 8.43 13.73
N ALA A 124 24.85 8.37 12.39
CA ALA A 124 26.14 8.52 11.73
C ALA A 124 26.80 9.89 11.96
N ASN A 125 26.00 10.93 12.21
CA ASN A 125 26.49 12.25 12.56
C ASN A 125 26.90 12.32 14.04
N ILE A 126 26.07 11.84 14.96
CA ILE A 126 26.41 11.82 16.40
C ILE A 126 27.69 11.02 16.65
N THR A 127 27.79 9.85 16.03
CA THR A 127 28.95 8.97 16.20
C THR A 127 30.23 9.66 15.73
N LYS A 128 30.23 10.56 14.73
CA LYS A 128 31.46 11.27 14.32
C LYS A 128 32.06 12.14 15.43
N ASP A 129 31.21 12.65 16.31
CA ASP A 129 31.60 13.71 17.25
C ASP A 129 31.92 13.18 18.65
N ARG A 130 31.51 11.93 18.98
CA ARG A 130 31.58 11.38 20.35
C ARG A 130 31.78 9.86 20.35
N ASP A 131 32.57 9.37 21.31
CA ASP A 131 32.83 7.93 21.54
C ASP A 131 32.09 7.44 22.82
N ASP A 132 30.94 8.04 23.11
CA ASP A 132 30.26 7.92 24.41
C ASP A 132 29.22 6.78 24.47
N GLU A 133 28.88 6.34 25.69
CA GLU A 133 27.86 5.32 26.01
C GLU A 133 26.48 5.59 25.40
N GLU A 134 26.12 6.86 25.18
CA GLU A 134 24.86 7.27 24.54
C GLU A 134 24.71 6.65 23.13
N SER A 135 25.82 6.39 22.45
CA SER A 135 25.84 5.73 21.15
C SER A 135 25.26 4.32 21.20
N SER A 136 25.44 3.59 22.31
CA SER A 136 24.96 2.20 22.45
C SER A 136 23.43 2.13 22.38
N PHE A 137 22.74 3.07 23.03
CA PHE A 137 21.27 3.14 22.98
C PHE A 137 20.76 3.49 21.57
N GLY A 138 21.48 4.34 20.85
CA GLY A 138 21.17 4.68 19.46
C GLY A 138 21.24 3.48 18.52
N PHE A 139 22.26 2.63 18.64
CA PHE A 139 22.37 1.43 17.82
C PHE A 139 21.28 0.37 18.15
N GLU A 140 20.91 0.21 19.42
CA GLU A 140 19.78 -0.65 19.81
C GLU A 140 18.45 -0.11 19.25
N ALA A 141 18.25 1.21 19.27
CA ALA A 141 17.10 1.85 18.64
C ALA A 141 17.07 1.58 17.13
N LEU A 142 18.22 1.67 16.45
CA LEU A 142 18.33 1.38 15.01
C LEU A 142 17.94 -0.06 14.68
N GLU A 143 18.44 -1.04 15.44
CA GLU A 143 18.09 -2.45 15.24
C GLU A 143 16.59 -2.68 15.43
N ARG A 144 16.00 -2.14 16.50
CA ARG A 144 14.55 -2.25 16.75
C ARG A 144 13.74 -1.59 15.64
N ALA A 145 14.16 -0.42 15.17
CA ALA A 145 13.54 0.27 14.05
C ALA A 145 13.61 -0.54 12.76
N ALA A 146 14.78 -1.09 12.42
CA ALA A 146 14.95 -1.96 11.26
C ALA A 146 14.10 -3.24 11.36
N ASN A 147 14.04 -3.86 12.53
CA ASN A 147 13.18 -5.01 12.80
C ASN A 147 11.70 -4.68 12.55
N TYR A 148 11.23 -3.52 13.02
CA TYR A 148 9.85 -3.09 12.76
C TYR A 148 9.59 -2.84 11.26
N VAL A 149 10.48 -2.11 10.56
CA VAL A 149 10.27 -1.79 9.14
C VAL A 149 10.29 -3.06 8.29
N ILE A 150 11.27 -3.95 8.48
CA ILE A 150 11.49 -5.11 7.62
C ILE A 150 10.66 -6.31 8.05
N ASN A 151 10.85 -6.77 9.29
CA ASN A 151 10.27 -8.04 9.73
C ASN A 151 8.80 -7.92 10.14
N PHE A 152 8.30 -6.71 10.38
CA PHE A 152 6.88 -6.48 10.65
C PHE A 152 6.16 -5.76 9.50
N ASN A 153 6.53 -4.52 9.17
CA ASN A 153 5.77 -3.70 8.23
C ASN A 153 5.84 -4.28 6.80
N MET A 154 7.06 -4.49 6.29
CA MET A 154 7.31 -5.01 4.95
C MET A 154 6.89 -6.46 4.79
N ALA A 155 7.21 -7.34 5.75
CA ALA A 155 6.74 -8.72 5.75
C ALA A 155 5.20 -8.81 5.68
N GLY A 156 4.51 -7.95 6.46
CA GLY A 156 3.06 -7.80 6.40
C GLY A 156 2.56 -7.40 5.02
N LEU A 157 3.17 -6.38 4.41
CA LEU A 157 2.81 -5.93 3.05
C LEU A 157 3.00 -7.04 2.03
N PHE A 158 4.12 -7.77 2.08
CA PHE A 158 4.45 -8.77 1.06
C PHE A 158 3.59 -10.02 1.17
N ARG A 159 3.16 -10.39 2.37
CA ARG A 159 2.14 -11.42 2.57
C ARG A 159 0.82 -11.03 1.90
N ILE A 160 0.36 -9.79 2.07
CA ILE A 160 -0.85 -9.29 1.38
C ILE A 160 -0.62 -9.22 -0.13
N GLN A 161 0.54 -8.72 -0.56
CA GLN A 161 0.92 -8.59 -1.97
C GLN A 161 0.85 -9.94 -2.69
N SER A 162 1.32 -11.03 -2.07
CA SER A 162 1.23 -12.37 -2.67
C SER A 162 -0.21 -12.81 -2.92
N VAL A 163 -1.14 -12.53 -1.99
CA VAL A 163 -2.58 -12.80 -2.17
C VAL A 163 -3.16 -11.88 -3.25
N PHE A 164 -2.73 -10.62 -3.28
CA PHE A 164 -3.16 -9.64 -4.27
C PHE A 164 -2.71 -10.01 -5.69
N LEU A 165 -1.46 -10.42 -5.89
CA LEU A 165 -0.95 -10.80 -7.22
C LEU A 165 -1.70 -12.03 -7.78
N ASN A 166 -2.02 -13.01 -6.93
CA ASN A 166 -2.85 -14.14 -7.34
C ASN A 166 -4.27 -13.71 -7.73
N PHE A 167 -4.83 -12.75 -6.99
CA PHE A 167 -6.10 -12.13 -7.34
C PHE A 167 -6.03 -11.40 -8.69
N LEU A 168 -4.97 -10.64 -8.96
CA LEU A 168 -4.78 -9.98 -10.26
C LEU A 168 -4.65 -10.98 -11.40
N ARG A 169 -3.82 -12.02 -11.26
CA ARG A 169 -3.64 -13.05 -12.30
C ARG A 169 -4.97 -13.72 -12.65
N LYS A 170 -5.82 -13.99 -11.65
CA LYS A 170 -7.14 -14.59 -11.86
C LYS A 170 -8.07 -13.71 -12.69
N HIS A 171 -8.00 -12.39 -12.54
CA HIS A 171 -9.00 -11.48 -13.09
C HIS A 171 -8.52 -10.64 -14.29
N LEU A 172 -7.21 -10.49 -14.46
CA LEU A 172 -6.58 -9.67 -15.50
C LEU A 172 -5.72 -10.48 -16.48
N CYS A 173 -5.45 -11.75 -16.21
CA CYS A 173 -4.69 -12.62 -17.14
C CYS A 173 -5.55 -13.76 -17.70
N ASP A 174 -6.83 -13.77 -17.38
CA ASP A 174 -7.81 -14.72 -17.88
C ASP A 174 -8.54 -14.11 -19.07
N GLU A 175 -8.43 -14.79 -20.22
CA GLU A 175 -8.95 -14.31 -21.50
C GLU A 175 -10.47 -14.18 -21.47
N GLU A 176 -11.18 -15.09 -20.78
CA GLU A 176 -12.64 -15.05 -20.64
C GLU A 176 -13.07 -13.81 -19.83
N SER A 177 -12.39 -13.56 -18.71
CA SER A 177 -12.64 -12.38 -17.87
C SER A 177 -12.39 -11.06 -18.62
N LEU A 178 -11.37 -10.98 -19.48
CA LEU A 178 -11.05 -9.78 -20.26
C LEU A 178 -11.93 -9.62 -21.51
N GLY A 179 -12.33 -10.72 -22.16
CA GLY A 179 -13.13 -10.70 -23.39
C GLY A 179 -14.48 -10.00 -23.23
N LEU A 180 -15.02 -9.90 -22.00
CA LEU A 180 -16.22 -9.11 -21.70
C LEU A 180 -16.01 -7.60 -21.85
N PHE A 181 -14.78 -7.13 -21.70
CA PHE A 181 -14.42 -5.71 -21.63
C PHE A 181 -13.53 -5.23 -22.77
N SER A 182 -12.87 -6.14 -23.50
CA SER A 182 -12.04 -5.83 -24.66
C SER A 182 -12.88 -5.51 -25.91
N GLU A 183 -12.41 -4.57 -26.72
CA GLU A 183 -12.98 -4.30 -28.04
C GLU A 183 -12.18 -5.05 -29.12
N GLY A 184 -12.72 -6.15 -29.63
CA GLY A 184 -12.14 -6.93 -30.74
C GLY A 184 -11.37 -8.19 -30.31
N GLU A 185 -10.53 -8.71 -31.19
CA GLU A 185 -9.81 -10.00 -31.03
C GLU A 185 -8.48 -9.88 -30.26
N ASN A 186 -8.21 -8.75 -29.59
CA ASN A 186 -6.91 -8.46 -28.95
C ASN A 186 -6.79 -8.94 -27.49
N TYR A 187 -7.79 -9.64 -26.95
CA TYR A 187 -7.82 -10.05 -25.54
C TYR A 187 -6.61 -10.92 -25.12
N ALA A 188 -6.07 -11.75 -26.01
CA ALA A 188 -4.89 -12.55 -25.72
C ALA A 188 -3.63 -11.69 -25.52
N ALA A 189 -3.47 -10.63 -26.33
CA ALA A 189 -2.37 -9.69 -26.20
C ALA A 189 -2.50 -8.86 -24.91
N GLU A 190 -3.71 -8.46 -24.55
CA GLU A 190 -4.00 -7.74 -23.30
C GLU A 190 -3.73 -8.61 -22.07
N ALA A 191 -4.18 -9.87 -22.07
CA ALA A 191 -3.94 -10.83 -21.00
C ALA A 191 -2.43 -11.08 -20.79
N ASP A 192 -1.67 -11.24 -21.88
CA ASP A 192 -0.22 -11.38 -21.84
C ASP A 192 0.47 -10.12 -21.30
N ALA A 193 0.02 -8.93 -21.73
CA ALA A 193 0.56 -7.67 -21.25
C ALA A 193 0.34 -7.50 -19.72
N PHE A 194 -0.86 -7.80 -19.21
CA PHE A 194 -1.13 -7.79 -17.78
C PHE A 194 -0.30 -8.84 -17.03
N ARG A 195 -0.08 -10.02 -17.61
CA ARG A 195 0.78 -11.06 -17.02
C ARG A 195 2.20 -10.56 -16.84
N LYS A 196 2.78 -9.95 -17.90
CA LYS A 196 4.12 -9.34 -17.86
C LYS A 196 4.21 -8.22 -16.82
N LEU A 197 3.20 -7.36 -16.72
CA LEU A 197 3.15 -6.31 -15.70
C LEU A 197 3.12 -6.90 -14.27
N ILE A 198 2.27 -7.89 -14.03
CA ILE A 198 2.17 -8.55 -12.72
C ILE A 198 3.50 -9.23 -12.35
N ASP A 199 4.14 -9.90 -13.30
CA ASP A 199 5.44 -10.54 -13.08
C ASP A 199 6.56 -9.51 -12.85
N ALA A 200 6.49 -8.34 -13.49
CA ALA A 200 7.41 -7.23 -13.22
C ALA A 200 7.26 -6.69 -11.78
N ILE A 201 6.01 -6.56 -11.30
CA ILE A 201 5.70 -6.18 -9.91
C ILE A 201 6.20 -7.25 -8.94
N ASP A 202 5.99 -8.54 -9.24
CA ASP A 202 6.44 -9.68 -8.42
C ASP A 202 7.98 -9.68 -8.28
N LYS A 203 8.70 -9.51 -9.40
CA LYS A 203 10.17 -9.34 -9.40
C LYS A 203 10.60 -8.10 -8.61
N GLY A 204 9.84 -7.01 -8.68
CA GLY A 204 10.06 -5.81 -7.87
C GLY A 204 9.95 -6.07 -6.37
N ARG A 205 8.95 -6.86 -5.96
CA ARG A 205 8.80 -7.32 -4.58
C ARG A 205 10.02 -8.13 -4.14
N ASP A 206 10.46 -9.10 -4.94
CA ASP A 206 11.60 -9.96 -4.59
C ASP A 206 12.91 -9.15 -4.44
N ARG A 207 13.14 -8.18 -5.34
CA ARG A 207 14.28 -7.24 -5.22
C ARG A 207 14.19 -6.41 -3.95
N SER A 208 13.00 -5.89 -3.63
CA SER A 208 12.76 -5.13 -2.42
C SER A 208 13.05 -5.99 -1.18
N GLU A 209 12.61 -7.25 -1.17
CA GLU A 209 12.87 -8.22 -0.10
C GLU A 209 14.35 -8.46 0.13
N HIS A 210 15.12 -8.59 -0.95
CA HIS A 210 16.57 -8.73 -0.88
C HIS A 210 17.23 -7.49 -0.25
N VAL A 211 16.84 -6.28 -0.67
CA VAL A 211 17.34 -5.03 -0.08
C VAL A 211 16.93 -4.91 1.39
N GLY A 212 15.71 -5.30 1.73
CA GLY A 212 15.21 -5.30 3.11
C GLY A 212 16.03 -6.20 4.04
N ARG A 213 16.40 -7.40 3.58
CA ARG A 213 17.31 -8.28 4.34
C ARG A 213 18.69 -7.66 4.56
N GLN A 214 19.31 -7.13 3.52
CA GLN A 214 20.61 -6.45 3.63
C GLN A 214 20.57 -5.29 4.62
N LEU A 215 19.51 -4.48 4.55
CA LEU A 215 19.27 -3.37 5.46
C LEU A 215 19.17 -3.84 6.91
N TYR A 216 18.40 -4.91 7.17
CA TYR A 216 18.25 -5.46 8.52
C TYR A 216 19.56 -6.04 9.05
N ASP A 217 20.30 -6.79 8.21
CA ASP A 217 21.56 -7.39 8.58
C ASP A 217 22.61 -6.32 8.93
N SER A 218 22.71 -5.24 8.16
CA SER A 218 23.62 -4.11 8.47
C SER A 218 23.21 -3.40 9.77
N ALA A 219 21.90 -3.20 10.01
CA ALA A 219 21.41 -2.58 11.26
C ALA A 219 21.73 -3.47 12.48
N ASN A 220 21.45 -4.76 12.40
CA ASN A 220 21.76 -5.75 13.43
C ASN A 220 23.28 -5.93 13.65
N ALA A 221 24.09 -5.83 12.59
CA ALA A 221 25.54 -5.84 12.76
C ALA A 221 26.03 -4.60 13.52
N SER A 222 25.45 -3.42 13.24
CA SER A 222 25.86 -2.16 13.86
C SER A 222 25.56 -2.08 15.37
N SER A 223 24.56 -2.83 15.86
CA SER A 223 24.21 -2.88 17.29
C SER A 223 25.13 -3.76 18.12
N LYS A 224 26.00 -4.57 17.50
CA LYS A 224 26.93 -5.44 18.22
C LYS A 224 28.05 -4.61 18.87
N SER A 225 28.32 -4.89 20.15
CA SER A 225 29.33 -4.20 20.95
C SER A 225 30.76 -4.45 20.48
N SER A 226 31.03 -5.57 19.80
CA SER A 226 32.35 -5.96 19.32
C SER A 226 32.82 -5.21 18.07
N GLU A 227 31.96 -4.44 17.41
CA GLU A 227 32.28 -3.78 16.15
C GLU A 227 33.09 -2.50 16.35
N SER A 228 34.13 -2.32 15.54
CA SER A 228 34.94 -1.10 15.57
C SER A 228 34.12 0.12 15.14
N PHE A 229 34.49 1.29 15.65
CA PHE A 229 33.85 2.55 15.31
C PHE A 229 33.74 2.79 13.80
N GLN A 230 34.83 2.60 13.06
CA GLN A 230 34.86 2.76 11.61
C GLN A 230 33.90 1.79 10.91
N ASN A 231 33.80 0.56 11.42
CA ASN A 231 32.86 -0.40 10.85
C ASN A 231 31.41 -0.02 11.15
N LYS A 232 31.08 0.44 12.37
CA LYS A 232 29.75 0.95 12.70
C LYS A 232 29.34 2.10 11.78
N GLN A 233 30.25 3.06 11.54
CA GLN A 233 29.98 4.17 10.62
C GLN A 233 29.70 3.70 9.19
N ARG A 234 30.46 2.71 8.71
CA ARG A 234 30.22 2.09 7.40
C ARG A 234 28.84 1.43 7.33
N LEU A 235 28.49 0.64 8.34
CA LEU A 235 27.20 -0.05 8.45
C LEU A 235 26.03 0.94 8.50
N LEU A 236 26.15 2.04 9.23
CA LEU A 236 25.15 3.12 9.23
C LEU A 236 24.96 3.71 7.82
N GLY A 237 26.05 3.94 7.09
CA GLY A 237 26.01 4.37 5.70
C GLY A 237 25.32 3.37 4.76
N GLU A 238 25.52 2.07 5.01
CA GLU A 238 24.81 1.00 4.29
C GLU A 238 23.31 0.99 4.60
N VAL A 239 22.91 1.12 5.88
CA VAL A 239 21.50 1.20 6.27
C VAL A 239 20.82 2.39 5.58
N ALA A 240 21.45 3.57 5.58
CA ALA A 240 20.90 4.75 4.91
C ALA A 240 20.72 4.52 3.40
N ARG A 241 21.73 3.96 2.73
CA ARG A 241 21.70 3.70 1.29
C ARG A 241 20.66 2.65 0.92
N SER A 242 20.59 1.55 1.68
CA SER A 242 19.62 0.48 1.45
C SER A 242 18.19 0.94 1.75
N SER A 243 17.99 1.78 2.77
CA SER A 243 16.69 2.39 3.07
C SER A 243 16.20 3.25 1.91
N ARG A 244 17.09 4.10 1.35
CA ARG A 244 16.78 4.92 0.18
C ARG A 244 16.44 4.06 -1.05
N ARG A 245 17.26 3.05 -1.33
CA ARG A 245 17.03 2.12 -2.44
C ARG A 245 15.68 1.40 -2.30
N LEU A 246 15.32 0.98 -1.08
CA LEU A 246 14.04 0.36 -0.79
C LEU A 246 12.88 1.33 -1.07
N VAL A 247 13.00 2.59 -0.65
CA VAL A 247 12.02 3.65 -0.96
C VAL A 247 11.82 3.80 -2.46
N ASP A 248 12.90 3.85 -3.25
CA ASP A 248 12.84 4.04 -4.70
C ASP A 248 12.17 2.84 -5.40
N LEU A 249 12.52 1.61 -5.00
CA LEU A 249 11.90 0.38 -5.51
C LEU A 249 10.38 0.34 -5.20
N LEU A 250 10.01 0.61 -3.96
CA LEU A 250 8.60 0.61 -3.53
C LEU A 250 7.80 1.72 -4.23
N ALA A 251 8.38 2.91 -4.40
CA ALA A 251 7.73 4.02 -5.09
C ALA A 251 7.51 3.70 -6.58
N SER A 252 8.49 3.08 -7.24
CA SER A 252 8.37 2.64 -8.64
C SER A 252 7.27 1.58 -8.82
N MET A 253 7.26 0.54 -7.96
CA MET A 253 6.21 -0.48 -7.97
C MET A 253 4.83 0.14 -7.74
N ARG A 254 4.70 0.99 -6.73
CA ARG A 254 3.44 1.68 -6.42
C ARG A 254 2.97 2.52 -7.62
N LYS A 255 3.88 3.22 -8.29
CA LYS A 255 3.53 4.02 -9.49
C LYS A 255 2.95 3.13 -10.59
N LEU A 256 3.58 2.00 -10.91
CA LEU A 256 3.05 1.05 -11.90
C LEU A 256 1.65 0.55 -11.51
N GLN A 257 1.47 0.18 -10.23
CA GLN A 257 0.20 -0.32 -9.75
C GLN A 257 -0.91 0.75 -9.77
N GLU A 258 -0.61 1.97 -9.33
CA GLU A 258 -1.55 3.09 -9.33
C GLU A 258 -1.92 3.54 -10.75
N THR A 259 -0.98 3.50 -11.70
CA THR A 259 -1.23 3.96 -13.07
C THR A 259 -1.90 2.91 -13.94
N LEU A 260 -1.59 1.62 -13.76
CA LEU A 260 -2.03 0.57 -14.69
C LEU A 260 -2.98 -0.45 -14.04
N ILE A 261 -2.68 -0.89 -12.81
CA ILE A 261 -3.46 -1.93 -12.13
C ILE A 261 -4.75 -1.38 -11.53
N VAL A 262 -4.68 -0.25 -10.81
CA VAL A 262 -5.86 0.33 -10.14
C VAL A 262 -6.98 0.66 -11.14
N PRO A 263 -6.71 1.35 -12.28
CA PRO A 263 -7.75 1.59 -13.28
C PRO A 263 -8.31 0.30 -13.90
N ALA A 264 -7.45 -0.69 -14.16
CA ALA A 264 -7.88 -1.98 -14.70
C ALA A 264 -8.80 -2.74 -13.73
N ILE A 265 -8.50 -2.72 -12.42
CA ILE A 265 -9.36 -3.33 -11.40
C ILE A 265 -10.71 -2.63 -11.33
N SER A 266 -10.72 -1.29 -11.23
CA SER A 266 -11.96 -0.52 -11.23
C SER A 266 -12.80 -0.87 -12.44
N ARG A 267 -12.17 -1.07 -13.58
CA ARG A 267 -12.88 -1.39 -14.83
C ARG A 267 -13.47 -2.79 -14.86
N VAL A 268 -12.63 -3.80 -14.63
CA VAL A 268 -12.90 -5.22 -14.94
C VAL A 268 -13.55 -5.93 -13.78
N ILE A 269 -13.22 -5.55 -12.54
CA ILE A 269 -13.53 -6.35 -11.36
C ILE A 269 -14.71 -5.74 -10.60
N PRO A 270 -15.84 -6.46 -10.47
CA PRO A 270 -16.99 -5.94 -9.74
C PRO A 270 -16.69 -5.58 -8.29
N SER A 271 -17.31 -4.50 -7.80
CA SER A 271 -17.14 -3.99 -6.43
C SER A 271 -17.36 -5.06 -5.35
N LYS A 272 -18.32 -5.97 -5.54
CA LYS A 272 -18.57 -7.11 -4.62
C LYS A 272 -17.36 -8.04 -4.49
N VAL A 273 -16.66 -8.29 -5.60
CA VAL A 273 -15.47 -9.15 -5.64
C VAL A 273 -14.28 -8.46 -4.95
N GLN A 274 -14.10 -7.15 -5.20
CA GLN A 274 -13.08 -6.36 -4.51
C GLN A 274 -13.30 -6.30 -2.99
N LYS A 275 -14.54 -6.08 -2.53
CA LYS A 275 -14.89 -6.10 -1.10
C LYS A 275 -14.66 -7.47 -0.46
N SER A 276 -14.99 -8.55 -1.17
CA SER A 276 -14.70 -9.92 -0.71
C SER A 276 -13.18 -10.17 -0.54
N PHE A 277 -12.37 -9.64 -1.46
CA PHE A 277 -10.91 -9.67 -1.33
C PHE A 277 -10.43 -8.96 -0.05
N ASN A 278 -10.94 -7.75 0.23
CA ASN A 278 -10.59 -7.03 1.47
C ASN A 278 -10.92 -7.84 2.73
N SER A 279 -12.09 -8.49 2.79
CA SER A 279 -12.45 -9.35 3.92
C SER A 279 -11.46 -10.51 4.09
N LYS A 280 -11.00 -11.13 3.00
CA LYS A 280 -9.98 -12.19 3.05
C LYS A 280 -8.64 -11.69 3.57
N VAL A 281 -8.20 -10.52 3.11
CA VAL A 281 -6.95 -9.90 3.58
C VAL A 281 -7.00 -9.63 5.08
N LEU A 282 -8.10 -9.05 5.59
CA LEU A 282 -8.25 -8.76 7.02
C LEU A 282 -8.19 -10.03 7.89
N LEU A 283 -8.80 -11.13 7.42
CA LEU A 283 -8.72 -12.42 8.10
C LEU A 283 -7.28 -12.97 8.12
N SER A 284 -6.51 -12.77 7.03
CA SER A 284 -5.14 -13.29 6.92
C SER A 284 -4.11 -12.56 7.79
N LEU A 285 -4.33 -11.29 8.12
CA LEU A 285 -3.42 -10.50 8.96
C LEU A 285 -3.57 -10.80 10.46
N GLY A 286 -4.73 -11.29 10.89
CA GLY A 286 -5.05 -11.40 12.30
C GLY A 286 -5.32 -10.04 12.97
N LEU A 287 -5.99 -10.09 14.12
CA LEU A 287 -6.56 -8.90 14.77
C LEU A 287 -5.51 -7.95 15.37
N LEU A 288 -4.37 -8.46 15.84
CA LEU A 288 -3.36 -7.62 16.47
C LEU A 288 -2.52 -6.86 15.44
N GLU A 289 -2.06 -7.56 14.40
CA GLU A 289 -1.23 -6.97 13.35
C GLU A 289 -2.02 -5.95 12.52
N SER A 290 -3.29 -6.25 12.20
CA SER A 290 -4.16 -5.32 11.48
C SER A 290 -4.32 -3.98 12.19
N ARG A 291 -4.39 -3.95 13.53
CA ARG A 291 -4.44 -2.69 14.31
C ARG A 291 -3.17 -1.87 14.18
N LEU A 292 -2.01 -2.53 14.27
CA LEU A 292 -0.71 -1.88 14.12
C LEU A 292 -0.53 -1.30 12.72
N HIS A 293 -0.86 -2.08 11.67
CA HIS A 293 -0.82 -1.59 10.30
C HIS A 293 -1.79 -0.43 10.07
N LEU A 294 -3.00 -0.49 10.65
CA LEU A 294 -3.99 0.58 10.51
C LEU A 294 -3.50 1.91 11.12
N VAL A 295 -2.78 1.89 12.24
CA VAL A 295 -2.14 3.10 12.79
C VAL A 295 -1.10 3.64 11.81
N GLY A 296 -0.21 2.78 11.28
CA GLY A 296 0.80 3.20 10.30
C GLY A 296 0.18 3.77 9.02
N MET A 297 -0.90 3.17 8.52
CA MET A 297 -1.68 3.65 7.37
C MET A 297 -2.31 5.01 7.66
N TYR A 298 -2.99 5.17 8.80
CA TYR A 298 -3.63 6.42 9.20
C TYR A 298 -2.63 7.58 9.23
N ASP A 299 -1.51 7.38 9.92
CA ASP A 299 -0.49 8.41 10.04
C ASP A 299 0.05 8.82 8.68
N THR A 300 0.27 7.84 7.81
CA THR A 300 0.77 8.12 6.46
C THR A 300 -0.23 8.90 5.62
N VAL A 301 -1.53 8.60 5.75
CA VAL A 301 -2.58 9.37 5.07
C VAL A 301 -2.62 10.81 5.60
N TRP A 302 -2.55 10.99 6.92
CA TRP A 302 -2.58 12.32 7.53
C TRP A 302 -1.32 13.15 7.22
N GLU A 303 -0.14 12.54 7.26
CA GLU A 303 1.14 13.18 6.92
C GLU A 303 1.30 13.46 5.42
N SER A 304 0.52 12.80 4.55
CA SER A 304 0.63 13.02 3.10
C SER A 304 0.08 14.37 2.64
N GLU A 305 -0.75 15.02 3.46
CA GLU A 305 -1.47 16.26 3.14
C GLU A 305 -2.42 16.16 1.91
N ILE A 306 -2.67 14.95 1.41
CA ILE A 306 -3.58 14.72 0.28
C ILE A 306 -5.01 14.53 0.81
N GLU A 307 -5.82 15.58 0.72
CA GLU A 307 -7.19 15.58 1.27
C GLU A 307 -8.07 14.46 0.69
N ALA A 308 -7.91 14.16 -0.61
CA ALA A 308 -8.62 13.06 -1.25
C ALA A 308 -8.33 11.69 -0.60
N GLU A 309 -7.13 11.47 -0.06
CA GLU A 309 -6.80 10.23 0.65
C GLU A 309 -7.42 10.19 2.05
N LYS A 310 -7.52 11.33 2.75
CA LYS A 310 -8.22 11.41 4.04
C LYS A 310 -9.69 11.09 3.90
N VAL A 311 -10.36 11.69 2.92
CA VAL A 311 -11.78 11.43 2.62
C VAL A 311 -12.01 9.95 2.30
N LYS A 312 -11.15 9.34 1.48
CA LYS A 312 -11.22 7.90 1.20
C LYS A 312 -11.01 7.06 2.45
N PHE A 313 -10.05 7.43 3.31
CA PHE A 313 -9.78 6.72 4.55
C PHE A 313 -10.98 6.76 5.50
N GLU A 314 -11.61 7.91 5.66
CA GLU A 314 -12.79 8.05 6.51
C GLU A 314 -14.01 7.28 6.01
N LYS A 315 -14.18 7.21 4.68
CA LYS A 315 -15.24 6.47 4.01
C LYS A 315 -15.06 4.96 4.14
N GLU A 316 -13.85 4.46 3.91
CA GLU A 316 -13.58 3.01 3.84
C GLU A 316 -13.29 2.38 5.21
N ILE A 317 -12.73 3.13 6.17
CA ILE A 317 -12.41 2.60 7.50
C ILE A 317 -13.59 2.80 8.45
N PRO A 318 -14.11 1.72 9.08
CA PRO A 318 -15.20 1.80 10.03
C PRO A 318 -14.95 2.79 11.17
N TYR A 319 -15.96 3.57 11.53
CA TYR A 319 -15.89 4.61 12.56
C TYR A 319 -15.28 4.11 13.89
N VAL A 320 -15.70 2.93 14.37
CA VAL A 320 -15.17 2.35 15.62
C VAL A 320 -13.67 2.07 15.53
N ALA A 321 -13.18 1.61 14.38
CA ALA A 321 -11.75 1.40 14.19
C ALA A 321 -10.99 2.74 14.21
N ARG A 322 -11.54 3.78 13.56
CA ARG A 322 -10.97 5.14 13.57
C ARG A 322 -10.85 5.72 14.98
N MET A 323 -11.90 5.60 15.78
CA MET A 323 -11.90 6.04 17.20
C MET A 323 -10.86 5.34 18.07
N MET A 324 -10.41 4.14 17.68
CA MET A 324 -9.45 3.36 18.44
C MET A 324 -7.99 3.61 18.02
N ILE A 325 -7.76 4.33 16.92
CA ILE A 325 -6.41 4.56 16.36
C ILE A 325 -5.49 5.17 17.41
N GLU A 326 -5.91 6.23 18.11
CA GLU A 326 -5.03 6.87 19.10
C GLU A 326 -4.68 5.94 20.25
N ARG A 327 -5.65 5.15 20.73
CA ARG A 327 -5.38 4.16 21.77
C ARG A 327 -4.40 3.08 21.29
N TRP A 328 -4.55 2.59 20.06
CA TRP A 328 -3.64 1.61 19.47
C TRP A 328 -2.27 2.22 19.19
N ARG A 329 -2.20 3.50 18.83
CA ARG A 329 -0.96 4.24 18.67
C ARG A 329 -0.14 4.17 19.95
N GLN A 330 -0.72 4.57 21.08
CA GLN A 330 -0.05 4.58 22.38
C GLN A 330 0.31 3.18 22.90
N SER A 331 -0.63 2.23 22.79
CA SER A 331 -0.47 0.92 23.43
C SER A 331 0.21 -0.15 22.58
N LEU A 332 0.24 0.00 21.25
CA LEU A 332 0.76 -1.01 20.33
C LEU A 332 1.84 -0.43 19.42
N TYR A 333 1.54 0.68 18.74
CA TYR A 333 2.39 1.22 17.68
C TYR A 333 3.68 1.83 18.24
N ILE A 334 3.60 2.79 19.16
CA ILE A 334 4.76 3.47 19.76
C ILE A 334 5.75 2.46 20.40
N PRO A 335 5.31 1.46 21.17
CA PRO A 335 6.21 0.43 21.69
C PRO A 335 7.01 -0.34 20.63
N LYS A 336 6.47 -0.49 19.41
CA LYS A 336 7.12 -1.23 18.31
C LYS A 336 7.89 -0.34 17.35
N ALA A 337 7.31 0.79 16.98
CA ALA A 337 7.78 1.67 15.91
C ALA A 337 8.42 2.96 16.43
N GLY A 338 8.27 3.30 17.72
CA GLY A 338 8.79 4.55 18.29
C GLY A 338 10.31 4.67 18.26
N ALA A 339 11.02 3.55 18.08
CA ALA A 339 12.47 3.56 17.85
C ALA A 339 12.86 4.31 16.55
N LEU A 340 11.94 4.46 15.58
CA LEU A 340 12.16 5.24 14.35
C LEU A 340 12.36 6.74 14.61
N ASP A 341 11.93 7.25 15.77
CA ASP A 341 12.01 8.67 16.12
C ASP A 341 13.11 8.95 17.17
N TYR A 342 13.99 7.99 17.45
CA TYR A 342 15.04 8.16 18.44
C TYR A 342 15.97 9.32 18.08
N GLY A 343 16.13 10.27 19.02
CA GLY A 343 16.99 11.44 18.85
C GLY A 343 16.49 12.48 17.83
N LEU A 344 15.35 12.22 17.19
CA LEU A 344 14.73 13.15 16.24
C LEU A 344 13.74 14.02 17.01
N SER A 345 14.13 15.25 17.31
CA SER A 345 13.17 16.27 17.71
C SER A 345 12.19 16.49 16.55
N ILE A 346 10.91 16.16 16.77
CA ILE A 346 9.81 16.41 15.82
C ILE A 346 9.49 17.90 15.79
#